data_AF-A0A963H353-F1
#
_entry.id   AF-A0A963H353-F1
#
_cell.length_a   1.000
_cell.length_b   1.000
_cell.length_c   1.000
_cell.angle_alpha   90.00
_cell.angle_beta   90.00
_cell.angle_gamma   90.00
#
_symmetry.space_group_name_H-M   'P 1'
#
loop_
_entity.id
_entity.type
_entity.pdbx_description
1 polymer ?
#
loop_
_entity_poly.entity_id
_entity_poly.type
_entity_poly.pdbx_seq_one_letter_code
_entity_poly.pdbx_strand_id
1 'polypeptide(L)'
;RCAALTAAGVALWDVLAACTRQSSLDSDIVEASIKANDFVSFLRAHPAIRAIYFNGARAEQSFVRHVLPGLSAAQQMLPRHRLPSTSPAHARMDFATKRDAWQRVLGAF
;
A
#
# COMPACT_ATOMS: atom_id res chain seq x y z
N ARG A 1 4.87 -17.04 6.90
CA ARG A 1 4.92 -15.55 6.93
C ARG A 1 3.59 -14.93 6.51
N CYS A 2 3.01 -15.24 5.33
CA CYS A 2 1.69 -14.73 4.93
C CYS A 2 0.55 -15.23 5.83
N ALA A 3 0.59 -16.48 6.29
CA ALA A 3 -0.43 -17.04 7.19
C ALA A 3 -0.60 -16.26 8.51
N ALA A 4 0.49 -15.70 9.06
CA ALA A 4 0.42 -14.91 10.29
C ALA A 4 -0.31 -13.57 10.08
N LEU A 5 -0.13 -12.95 8.90
CA LEU A 5 -0.84 -11.72 8.54
C LEU A 5 -2.33 -12.00 8.34
N THR A 6 -2.65 -13.05 7.59
CA THR A 6 -4.06 -13.44 7.36
C THR A 6 -4.76 -13.82 8.67
N ALA A 7 -4.09 -14.55 9.57
CA ALA A 7 -4.63 -14.87 10.89
C ALA A 7 -4.85 -13.62 11.76
N ALA A 8 -4.05 -12.57 11.56
CA ALA A 8 -4.21 -11.27 12.21
C ALA A 8 -5.21 -10.34 11.48
N GLY A 9 -5.92 -10.83 10.44
CA GLY A 9 -6.87 -10.02 9.67
C GLY A 9 -6.21 -8.98 8.74
N VAL A 10 -4.92 -9.14 8.46
CA VAL A 10 -4.14 -8.21 7.63
C VAL A 10 -3.95 -8.78 6.23
N ALA A 11 -4.37 -8.00 5.23
CA ALA A 11 -4.00 -8.21 3.84
C ALA A 11 -2.75 -7.38 3.49
N LEU A 12 -1.79 -8.00 2.80
CA LEU A 12 -0.59 -7.34 2.28
C LEU A 12 -0.56 -7.49 0.77
N TRP A 13 -0.44 -6.37 0.06
CA TRP A 13 -0.43 -6.36 -1.41
C TRP A 13 0.36 -5.18 -1.95
N ASP A 14 0.90 -5.35 -3.16
CA ASP A 14 1.53 -4.26 -3.92
C ASP A 14 0.47 -3.49 -4.71
N VAL A 15 0.71 -2.19 -4.92
CA VAL A 15 -0.21 -1.39 -5.74
C VAL A 15 -0.06 -1.70 -7.22
N LEU A 16 1.18 -1.92 -7.67
CA LEU A 16 1.51 -2.19 -9.06
C LEU A 16 1.58 -3.70 -9.29
N ALA A 17 0.74 -4.23 -10.18
CA ALA A 17 0.80 -5.61 -10.62
C ALA A 17 1.99 -5.85 -11.57
N ALA A 18 2.25 -4.88 -12.44
CA ALA A 18 3.38 -4.92 -13.37
C ALA A 18 3.83 -3.49 -13.73
N CYS A 19 5.13 -3.32 -13.93
CA CYS A 19 5.71 -2.14 -14.53
C CYS A 19 7.07 -2.48 -15.15
N THR A 20 7.49 -1.70 -16.13
CA THR A 20 8.84 -1.76 -16.69
C THR A 20 9.72 -0.75 -15.97
N ARG A 21 10.92 -1.19 -15.60
CA ARG A 21 11.97 -0.33 -15.02
C ARG A 21 13.34 -0.72 -15.57
N GLN A 22 14.21 0.26 -15.76
CA GLN A 22 15.56 0.02 -16.28
C GLN A 22 16.55 -0.41 -15.18
N SER A 23 16.32 0.00 -13.93
CA SER A 23 17.09 -0.45 -12.75
C SER A 23 16.17 -0.84 -11.59
N SER A 24 16.72 -1.14 -10.41
CA SER A 24 15.93 -1.41 -9.20
C SER A 24 15.32 -0.16 -8.56
N LEU A 25 15.65 1.03 -9.04
CA LEU A 25 15.15 2.30 -8.51
C LEU A 25 13.72 2.58 -8.96
N ASP A 26 12.91 3.08 -8.05
CA ASP A 26 11.52 3.48 -8.35
C ASP A 26 11.45 4.69 -9.31
N SER A 27 12.53 5.48 -9.42
CA SER A 27 12.65 6.58 -10.37
C SER A 27 12.64 6.13 -11.83
N ASP A 28 13.01 4.88 -12.08
CA ASP A 28 13.21 4.36 -13.43
C ASP A 28 11.97 3.63 -13.94
N ILE A 29 10.87 3.67 -13.18
CA ILE A 29 9.59 3.10 -13.57
C ILE A 29 9.01 3.92 -14.73
N VAL A 30 8.78 3.24 -15.84
CA VAL A 30 8.13 3.83 -17.02
C VAL A 30 6.63 3.92 -16.73
N GLU A 31 6.12 5.13 -16.48
CA GLU A 31 4.73 5.36 -16.08
C GLU A 31 3.69 4.76 -17.06
N ALA A 32 3.95 4.83 -18.37
CA ALA A 32 3.05 4.27 -19.39
C ALA A 32 2.94 2.73 -19.34
N SER A 33 3.88 2.05 -18.68
CA SER A 33 3.88 0.59 -18.53
C SER A 33 3.20 0.11 -17.25
N ILE A 34 2.78 1.04 -16.39
CA ILE A 34 2.21 0.70 -15.09
C ILE A 34 0.84 0.04 -15.27
N LYS A 35 0.71 -1.15 -14.67
CA LYS A 35 -0.57 -1.81 -14.45
C LYS A 35 -0.78 -1.94 -12.95
N ALA A 36 -1.83 -1.32 -12.42
CA ALA A 36 -2.22 -1.50 -11.04
C ALA A 36 -2.92 -2.85 -10.82
N ASN A 37 -2.85 -3.35 -9.59
CA ASN A 37 -3.64 -4.50 -9.15
C ASN A 37 -5.14 -4.16 -9.14
N ASP A 38 -6.01 -5.17 -9.26
CA ASP A 38 -7.47 -4.96 -9.28
C ASP A 38 -8.04 -4.78 -7.86
N PHE A 39 -7.85 -3.58 -7.31
CA PHE A 39 -8.42 -3.18 -6.02
C PHE A 39 -9.94 -3.08 -6.05
N VAL A 40 -10.55 -2.84 -7.22
CA VAL A 40 -12.01 -2.67 -7.32
C VAL A 40 -12.70 -3.98 -6.97
N SER A 41 -12.28 -5.07 -7.62
CA SER A 41 -12.82 -6.41 -7.36
C SER A 41 -12.40 -6.91 -5.98
N PHE A 42 -11.16 -6.66 -5.56
CA PHE A 42 -10.66 -7.08 -4.26
C PHE A 42 -11.45 -6.45 -3.10
N LEU A 43 -11.62 -5.13 -3.09
CA LEU A 43 -12.38 -4.45 -2.04
C LEU A 43 -13.86 -4.82 -2.06
N ARG A 44 -14.42 -5.20 -3.21
CA ARG A 44 -15.79 -5.73 -3.30
C ARG A 44 -15.91 -7.12 -2.68
N ALA A 45 -14.93 -7.99 -2.90
CA ALA A 45 -14.90 -9.34 -2.34
C ALA A 45 -14.59 -9.35 -0.84
N HIS A 46 -13.95 -8.30 -0.32
CA HIS A 46 -13.53 -8.18 1.08
C HIS A 46 -14.12 -6.94 1.77
N PRO A 47 -15.44 -6.90 2.01
CA PRO A 47 -16.11 -5.74 2.64
C PRO A 47 -15.70 -5.51 4.10
N ALA A 48 -15.04 -6.47 4.74
CA ALA A 48 -14.49 -6.33 6.09
C ALA A 48 -13.25 -5.41 6.15
N ILE A 49 -12.66 -5.03 5.00
CA ILE A 49 -11.55 -4.09 4.96
C ILE A 49 -12.04 -2.69 5.36
N ARG A 50 -11.46 -2.15 6.43
CA ARG A 50 -11.87 -0.86 7.00
C ARG A 50 -10.89 0.28 6.74
N ALA A 51 -9.65 -0.02 6.36
CA ALA A 51 -8.62 0.98 6.12
C ALA A 51 -7.52 0.43 5.20
N ILE A 52 -6.81 1.34 4.54
CA ILE A 52 -5.62 1.05 3.73
C ILE A 52 -4.43 1.81 4.30
N TYR A 53 -3.34 1.10 4.55
CA TYR A 53 -2.08 1.67 5.04
C TYR A 53 -1.00 1.54 3.96
N PHE A 54 -0.47 2.67 3.51
CA PHE A 54 0.57 2.70 2.47
C PHE A 54 1.97 2.61 3.08
N ASN A 55 2.78 1.69 2.54
CA ASN A 55 4.19 1.54 2.90
C ASN A 55 5.05 2.59 2.15
N GLY A 56 5.05 3.83 2.63
CA GLY A 56 5.79 4.95 2.03
C GLY A 56 5.00 5.71 0.94
N ALA A 57 5.60 6.83 0.50
CA ALA A 57 4.94 7.78 -0.40
C ALA A 57 4.70 7.22 -1.81
N ARG A 58 5.58 6.36 -2.32
CA ARG A 58 5.43 5.80 -3.68
C ARG A 58 4.19 4.92 -3.79
N ALA A 59 3.89 4.13 -2.77
CA ALA A 59 2.68 3.30 -2.72
C ALA A 59 1.41 4.17 -2.74
N GLU A 60 1.37 5.22 -1.90
CA GLU A 60 0.25 6.18 -1.88
C GLU A 60 0.06 6.86 -3.23
N GLN A 61 1.12 7.42 -3.81
CA GLN A 61 1.06 8.12 -5.10
C GLN A 61 0.56 7.20 -6.22
N SER A 62 1.08 5.97 -6.27
CA SER A 62 0.67 4.97 -7.26
C SER A 62 -0.82 4.63 -7.11
N PHE A 63 -1.29 4.50 -5.87
CA PHE A 63 -2.69 4.18 -5.59
C PHE A 63 -3.61 5.34 -5.99
N VAL A 64 -3.27 6.57 -5.59
CA VAL A 64 -4.05 7.76 -5.94
C VAL A 64 -4.13 7.95 -7.45
N ARG A 65 -3.03 7.70 -8.17
CA ARG A 65 -2.99 7.88 -9.62
C ARG A 65 -3.71 6.79 -10.40
N HIS A 66 -3.48 5.52 -10.03
CA HIS A 66 -3.83 4.38 -10.88
C HIS A 66 -5.00 3.54 -10.35
N VAL A 67 -5.35 3.68 -9.07
CA VAL A 67 -6.41 2.88 -8.43
C VAL A 67 -7.61 3.73 -8.07
N LEU A 68 -7.39 4.84 -7.36
CA LEU A 68 -8.45 5.68 -6.79
C LEU A 68 -9.52 6.11 -7.82
N PRO A 69 -9.18 6.51 -9.07
CA PRO A 69 -10.19 6.91 -10.05
C PRO A 69 -11.18 5.82 -10.43
N GLY A 70 -10.81 4.54 -10.28
CA GLY A 70 -11.65 3.38 -10.62
C GLY A 70 -12.52 2.88 -9.46
N LEU A 71 -12.34 3.39 -8.24
CA LEU A 71 -13.08 2.96 -7.06
C LEU A 71 -14.50 3.54 -7.04
N SER A 72 -15.46 2.78 -6.50
CA SER A 72 -16.80 3.31 -6.22
C SER A 72 -16.79 4.37 -5.12
N ALA A 73 -17.84 5.20 -5.03
CA ALA A 73 -17.94 6.23 -3.99
C ALA A 73 -17.74 5.66 -2.57
N ALA A 74 -18.35 4.51 -2.28
CA ALA A 74 -18.17 3.82 -0.99
C ALA A 74 -16.72 3.37 -0.75
N GLN A 75 -16.05 2.85 -1.77
CA GLN A 75 -14.64 2.44 -1.69
C GLN A 75 -13.70 3.64 -1.53
N GLN A 76 -14.03 4.80 -2.13
CA GLN A 76 -13.25 6.02 -1.98
C GLN A 76 -13.33 6.61 -0.56
N MET A 77 -14.41 6.32 0.18
CA MET A 77 -14.56 6.74 1.58
C MET A 77 -13.70 5.92 2.56
N LEU A 78 -13.05 4.83 2.12
CA LEU A 78 -12.17 4.05 2.98
C LEU A 78 -11.01 4.92 3.51
N PRO A 79 -10.82 4.97 4.85
CA PRO A 79 -9.67 5.59 5.48
C PRO A 79 -8.34 5.11 4.88
N ARG A 80 -7.46 6.07 4.62
CA ARG A 80 -6.16 5.85 3.96
C ARG A 80 -5.08 6.60 4.72
N HIS A 81 -4.01 5.90 5.07
CA HIS A 81 -2.92 6.47 5.86
C HIS A 81 -1.57 6.08 5.27
N ARG A 82 -0.65 7.05 5.15
CA ARG A 82 0.74 6.79 4.77
C ARG A 82 1.58 6.50 6.01
N LEU A 83 2.28 5.38 6.00
CA LEU A 83 3.27 4.98 6.99
C LEU A 83 4.70 5.12 6.44
N PRO A 84 5.72 5.20 7.30
CA PRO A 84 7.12 5.17 6.87
C PRO A 84 7.44 3.89 6.10
N SER A 85 8.21 4.03 5.03
CA SER A 85 8.66 2.88 4.25
C SER A 85 9.50 1.93 5.10
N THR A 86 9.21 0.63 5.00
CA THR A 86 9.99 -0.45 5.63
C THR A 86 11.28 -0.77 4.90
N SER A 87 11.57 -0.14 3.75
CA SER A 87 12.82 -0.33 3.01
C SER A 87 14.03 0.24 3.76
N PRO A 88 15.19 -0.44 3.72
CA PRO A 88 16.44 0.07 4.28
C PRO A 88 16.97 1.30 3.52
N ALA A 89 16.55 1.50 2.26
CA ALA A 89 16.97 2.65 1.44
C ALA A 89 16.52 4.00 2.02
N HIS A 90 15.51 4.02 2.88
CA HIS A 90 15.14 5.19 3.67
C HIS A 90 15.91 5.23 5.00
N ALA A 91 17.19 5.56 4.93
CA ALA A 91 18.14 5.62 6.04
C ALA A 91 18.00 6.87 6.95
N ARG A 92 17.06 7.78 6.65
CA ARG A 92 16.81 8.99 7.46
C ARG A 92 16.06 8.74 8.77
N MET A 93 15.45 7.57 8.93
CA MET A 93 14.65 7.23 10.11
C MET A 93 15.13 5.89 10.66
N ASP A 94 15.42 5.86 11.97
CA ASP A 94 15.83 4.65 12.64
C ASP A 94 14.70 3.62 12.73
N PHE A 95 15.08 2.38 13.04
CA PHE A 95 14.14 1.27 13.14
C PHE A 95 13.08 1.50 14.22
N ALA A 96 13.44 2.07 15.36
CA ALA A 96 12.54 2.29 16.49
C ALA A 96 11.40 3.24 16.10
N THR A 97 11.73 4.36 15.47
CA THR A 97 10.75 5.35 15.00
C THR A 97 9.82 4.76 13.95
N LYS A 98 10.35 3.94 13.01
CA LYS A 98 9.51 3.20 12.05
C LYS A 98 8.56 2.27 12.79
N ARG A 99 9.06 1.41 13.67
CA ARG A 99 8.26 0.47 14.46
C ARG A 99 7.14 1.19 15.21
N ASP A 100 7.44 2.30 15.89
CA ASP A 100 6.47 3.03 16.69
C ASP A 100 5.37 3.69 15.82
N ALA A 101 5.71 4.09 14.58
CA ALA A 101 4.71 4.54 13.62
C ALA A 101 3.77 3.39 13.17
N TRP A 102 4.34 2.20 12.91
CA TRP A 102 3.56 1.02 12.55
C TRP A 102 2.75 0.44 13.72
N GLN A 103 3.24 0.54 14.96
CA GLN A 103 2.50 0.08 16.13
C GLN A 103 1.27 0.94 16.43
N ARG A 104 1.32 2.25 16.14
CA ARG A 104 0.18 3.15 16.34
C ARG A 104 -1.06 2.76 15.54
N VAL A 105 -0.88 2.07 14.40
CA VAL A 105 -2.02 1.59 13.61
C VAL A 105 -2.51 0.21 14.06
N LEU A 106 -1.72 -0.54 14.84
CA LEU A 106 -2.14 -1.83 15.39
C LEU A 106 -3.22 -1.70 16.47
N GLY A 107 -3.31 -0.55 17.15
CA GLY A 107 -4.38 -0.26 18.11
C GLY A 107 -5.72 0.14 17.48
N ALA A 108 -5.80 0.18 16.14
CA ALA A 108 -7.00 0.56 15.39
C ALA A 108 -7.74 -0.64 14.76
N PHE A 109 -7.29 -1.88 15.04
CA PHE A 109 -7.92 -3.12 14.58
C PHE A 109 -8.97 -3.64 15.59
#